data_AF-A0A955NI15-F1
#
_entry.id   AF-A0A955NI15-F1
#
_cell.length_a   1.000
_cell.length_b   1.000
_cell.length_c   1.000
_cell.angle_alpha   90.00
_cell.angle_beta   90.00
_cell.angle_gamma   90.00
#
_symmetry.space_group_name_H-M   'P 1'
#
loop_
_entity.id
_entity.type
_entity.pdbx_description
1 polymer ?
#
loop_
_entity_poly.entity_id
_entity_poly.type
_entity_poly.pdbx_seq_one_letter_code
_entity_poly.pdbx_strand_id
1 'polypeptide(L)'
;MNLKFFLSSTVRTFFSFTIIAHTAQAMADVVINEIHYHPPSQDQAEEFIELHNAGTSPVELNGWRLEVGIDFIFEGTSVIEPGGFQILARSAAGFMTAFPAFNGNLIGEFDRNLGNGGDRIDLRDGAGQLIDTVSYLDEAPWPEEADGNGPSLELIHPRLDNSQPESWRSSLGSPTPGSENSVYQSNPRPIISEVKHTPLAPKPSESIRILARISDNEIVSNAHVYWRVAAPTETVKARFPPRTPNPTTQPAGFAEVPLFDDGAHGDGLPGDGLFGATLPPQPDKAVIEFTLTAADASGQSAQFPEGSPDRNALIQVDSAAHPENIPLFRIVMTPRDLETLRTRGVFNNELLNCTLIAQGGAFYQQGIRYRGSSSRVLGPRESFRIEIGENQTFAGLTELNFNGNGTLQQTLAWDLFAASEISNPFRQVFNLVLNNDFYPNYFQIESIDTPFLESNFGDDHGGNLYRGV
;
A
#
# COMPACT_ATOMS: atom_id res chain seq x y z
N MET A 1 21.95 -55.36 11.15
CA MET A 1 23.40 -55.06 11.21
C MET A 1 23.54 -53.55 11.04
N ASN A 2 23.90 -52.88 12.14
CA ASN A 2 24.31 -51.48 12.34
C ASN A 2 23.82 -50.37 11.38
N LEU A 3 23.09 -49.38 11.93
CA LEU A 3 23.62 -48.01 12.00
C LEU A 3 22.93 -47.20 13.12
N LYS A 4 23.73 -46.70 14.06
CA LYS A 4 23.39 -45.62 15.02
C LYS A 4 23.44 -44.29 14.28
N PHE A 5 22.52 -43.35 14.51
CA PHE A 5 22.83 -41.92 14.40
C PHE A 5 21.97 -41.05 15.36
N PHE A 6 22.70 -40.43 16.29
CA PHE A 6 22.56 -39.16 17.02
C PHE A 6 21.19 -38.48 17.21
N LEU A 7 20.90 -38.19 18.50
CA LEU A 7 20.15 -37.01 18.93
C LEU A 7 20.86 -35.77 18.37
N SER A 8 20.13 -34.93 17.63
CA SER A 8 20.59 -33.59 17.25
C SER A 8 19.80 -32.55 18.02
N SER A 9 20.57 -31.69 18.67
CA SER A 9 20.25 -30.50 19.43
C SER A 9 19.21 -29.57 18.77
N THR A 10 18.29 -29.08 19.59
CA THR A 10 17.46 -27.91 19.30
C THR A 10 18.36 -26.69 19.02
N VAL A 11 18.56 -26.35 17.75
CA VAL A 11 19.10 -25.05 17.35
C VAL A 11 17.97 -24.04 17.59
N ARG A 12 18.01 -23.33 18.71
CA ARG A 12 17.26 -22.09 18.86
C ARG A 12 17.99 -21.03 18.03
N THR A 13 17.55 -20.83 16.80
CA THR A 13 17.93 -19.66 16.01
C THR A 13 17.36 -18.43 16.71
N PHE A 14 18.20 -17.73 17.47
CA PHE A 14 17.90 -16.36 17.87
C PHE A 14 18.02 -15.51 16.60
N PHE A 15 16.88 -15.12 16.02
CA PHE A 15 16.87 -13.95 15.15
C PHE A 15 17.19 -12.75 16.05
N SER A 16 18.45 -12.32 16.01
CA SER A 16 18.81 -10.99 16.48
C SER A 16 18.16 -10.02 15.51
N PHE A 17 16.99 -9.49 15.88
CA PHE A 17 16.51 -8.25 15.29
C PHE A 17 17.48 -7.17 15.74
N THR A 18 18.42 -6.81 14.86
CA THR A 18 19.05 -5.50 14.97
C THR A 18 17.91 -4.50 14.80
N ILE A 19 17.51 -3.87 15.89
CA ILE A 19 16.71 -2.65 15.81
C ILE A 19 17.63 -1.66 15.10
N ILE A 20 17.41 -1.47 13.80
CA ILE A 20 17.97 -0.32 13.09
C ILE A 20 17.26 0.86 13.75
N ALA A 21 18.00 1.60 14.58
CA ALA A 21 17.56 2.88 15.06
C ALA A 21 17.32 3.75 13.82
N HIS A 22 16.06 3.90 13.42
CA HIS A 22 15.66 5.04 12.61
C HIS A 22 15.67 6.20 13.59
N THR A 23 16.83 6.83 13.74
CA THR A 23 16.87 8.19 14.23
C THR A 23 15.92 8.98 13.36
N ALA A 24 14.99 9.73 13.96
CA ALA A 24 14.15 10.71 13.26
C ALA A 24 15.00 11.35 12.17
N GLN A 25 14.65 11.10 10.90
CA GLN A 25 15.45 11.56 9.78
C GLN A 25 15.44 13.07 9.89
N ALA A 26 16.58 13.67 10.25
CA ALA A 26 16.76 15.09 10.07
C ALA A 26 16.48 15.32 8.59
N MET A 27 15.41 16.07 8.28
CA MET A 27 15.02 16.31 6.90
C MET A 27 16.26 16.75 6.14
N ALA A 28 16.59 16.00 5.10
CA ALA A 28 17.78 16.26 4.34
C ALA A 28 17.69 17.66 3.73
N ASP A 29 18.77 18.43 3.82
CA ASP A 29 18.86 19.69 3.08
C ASP A 29 18.80 19.42 1.56
N VAL A 30 19.22 18.23 1.10
CA VAL A 30 19.16 17.81 -0.31
C VAL A 30 18.25 16.59 -0.47
N VAL A 31 17.28 16.69 -1.37
CA VAL A 31 16.30 15.63 -1.67
C VAL A 31 16.35 15.23 -3.14
N ILE A 32 15.89 14.01 -3.45
CA ILE A 32 15.53 13.59 -4.80
C ILE A 32 14.22 14.31 -5.15
N ASN A 33 14.23 15.13 -6.20
CA ASN A 33 13.17 16.10 -6.46
C ASN A 33 12.33 15.78 -7.71
N GLU A 34 12.97 15.23 -8.73
CA GLU A 34 12.33 14.86 -10.00
C GLU A 34 13.02 13.64 -10.60
N ILE A 35 12.24 12.73 -11.20
CA ILE A 35 12.73 11.52 -11.86
C ILE A 35 12.02 11.39 -13.21
N HIS A 36 12.79 11.45 -14.30
CA HIS A 36 12.28 11.19 -15.65
C HIS A 36 12.84 9.85 -16.12
N TYR A 37 12.09 8.77 -15.85
CA TYR A 37 12.56 7.40 -16.03
C TYR A 37 12.09 6.76 -17.35
N HIS A 38 11.05 7.31 -17.99
CA HIS A 38 10.53 6.75 -19.24
C HIS A 38 10.12 7.87 -20.22
N PRO A 39 11.06 8.37 -21.03
CA PRO A 39 10.82 9.44 -21.99
C PRO A 39 9.81 9.06 -23.08
N PRO A 40 9.03 10.01 -23.64
CA PRO A 40 8.04 9.73 -24.66
C PRO A 40 8.65 9.27 -25.99
N SER A 41 9.92 9.59 -26.24
CA SER A 41 10.69 9.09 -27.38
C SER A 41 11.12 7.63 -27.22
N GLN A 42 11.01 7.06 -26.01
CA GLN A 42 11.55 5.77 -25.60
C GLN A 42 13.09 5.72 -25.63
N ASP A 43 13.76 6.88 -25.78
CA ASP A 43 15.22 6.96 -25.75
C ASP A 43 15.71 7.19 -24.32
N GLN A 44 16.29 6.15 -23.73
CA GLN A 44 16.81 6.16 -22.37
C GLN A 44 17.96 7.17 -22.19
N ALA A 45 18.58 7.65 -23.27
CA ALA A 45 19.57 8.72 -23.19
C ALA A 45 18.99 10.05 -22.67
N GLU A 46 17.67 10.22 -22.71
CA GLU A 46 16.95 11.41 -22.23
C GLU A 46 16.60 11.36 -20.72
N GLU A 47 16.76 10.20 -20.08
CA GLU A 47 16.44 9.99 -18.66
C GLU A 47 17.30 10.87 -17.74
N PHE A 48 16.71 11.32 -16.63
CA PHE A 48 17.43 12.08 -15.61
C PHE A 48 16.85 11.92 -14.20
N ILE A 49 17.70 12.23 -13.22
CA ILE A 49 17.34 12.46 -11.82
C ILE A 49 17.74 13.89 -11.46
N GLU A 50 16.87 14.60 -10.76
CA GLU A 50 17.16 15.89 -10.18
C GLU A 50 17.30 15.80 -8.66
N LEU A 51 18.34 16.44 -8.13
CA LEU A 51 18.48 16.76 -6.71
C LEU A 51 18.17 18.23 -6.46
N HIS A 52 17.51 18.54 -5.35
CA HIS A 52 17.19 19.90 -4.92
C HIS A 52 17.70 20.15 -3.51
N ASN A 53 18.42 21.26 -3.30
CA ASN A 53 18.80 21.73 -1.97
C ASN A 53 17.68 22.63 -1.39
N ALA A 54 16.78 22.04 -0.62
CA ALA A 54 15.71 22.74 0.10
C ALA A 54 16.19 23.40 1.41
N GLY A 55 17.47 23.23 1.75
CA GLY A 55 18.13 23.85 2.89
C GLY A 55 18.43 25.34 2.71
N THR A 56 19.06 25.92 3.73
CA THR A 56 19.43 27.36 3.76
C THR A 56 20.92 27.61 3.58
N SER A 57 21.71 26.54 3.41
CA SER A 57 23.17 26.61 3.24
C SER A 57 23.62 25.83 2.01
N PRO A 58 24.71 26.24 1.34
CA PRO A 58 25.28 25.48 0.24
C PRO A 58 25.70 24.08 0.70
N VAL A 59 25.48 23.07 -0.15
CA VAL A 59 25.85 21.67 0.14
C VAL A 59 26.87 21.18 -0.88
N GLU A 60 28.03 20.79 -0.37
CA GLU A 60 29.11 20.17 -1.14
C GLU A 60 28.83 18.67 -1.30
N LEU A 61 28.72 18.22 -2.55
CA LEU A 61 28.38 16.83 -2.87
C LEU A 61 29.60 15.94 -3.04
N ASN A 62 30.83 16.44 -2.92
CA ASN A 62 32.02 15.60 -3.15
C ASN A 62 32.01 14.33 -2.27
N GLY A 63 32.06 13.17 -2.91
CA GLY A 63 31.98 11.85 -2.28
C GLY A 63 30.57 11.35 -1.98
N TRP A 64 29.52 12.17 -2.16
CA TRP A 64 28.13 11.71 -2.14
C TRP A 64 27.87 10.73 -3.27
N ARG A 65 26.81 9.96 -3.13
CA ARG A 65 26.49 8.87 -4.04
C ARG A 65 25.01 8.73 -4.29
N LEU A 66 24.66 8.38 -5.52
CA LEU A 66 23.41 7.69 -5.81
C LEU A 66 23.74 6.21 -6.01
N GLU A 67 23.15 5.37 -5.20
CA GLU A 67 23.36 3.92 -5.22
C GLU A 67 22.00 3.20 -5.20
N VAL A 68 22.00 1.92 -5.59
CA VAL A 68 20.78 1.12 -5.82
C VAL A 68 20.05 1.64 -7.08
N GLY A 69 19.75 0.74 -8.01
CA GLY A 69 19.23 1.09 -9.34
C GLY A 69 20.29 1.67 -10.27
N ILE A 70 20.95 2.74 -9.82
CA ILE A 70 22.10 3.38 -10.45
C ILE A 70 23.34 3.31 -9.54
N ASP A 71 24.51 3.59 -10.11
CA ASP A 71 25.77 3.78 -9.36
C ASP A 71 26.41 5.06 -9.89
N PHE A 72 26.50 6.08 -9.04
CA PHE A 72 27.11 7.36 -9.36
C PHE A 72 27.77 7.94 -8.12
N ILE A 73 28.99 8.44 -8.30
CA ILE A 73 29.74 9.13 -7.25
C ILE A 73 30.00 10.56 -7.72
N PHE A 74 29.63 11.52 -6.89
CA PHE A 74 29.94 12.93 -7.12
C PHE A 74 31.43 13.17 -6.87
N GLU A 75 32.18 13.50 -7.92
CA GLU A 75 33.60 13.86 -7.83
C GLU A 75 33.81 15.36 -8.03
N GLY A 76 34.76 15.95 -7.31
CA GLY A 76 35.21 17.33 -7.53
C GLY A 76 34.65 18.32 -6.51
N THR A 77 34.22 19.50 -6.98
CA THR A 77 33.72 20.61 -6.14
C THR A 77 32.27 20.94 -6.47
N SER A 78 31.46 19.90 -6.64
CA SER A 78 30.04 20.03 -6.97
C SER A 78 29.28 20.58 -5.77
N VAL A 79 28.66 21.75 -5.92
CA VAL A 79 27.91 22.44 -4.86
C VAL A 79 26.51 22.70 -5.34
N ILE A 80 25.52 22.34 -4.52
CA ILE A 80 24.15 22.84 -4.70
C ILE A 80 23.95 24.03 -3.76
N GLU A 81 23.78 25.23 -4.32
CA GLU A 81 23.41 26.42 -3.55
C GLU A 81 22.01 26.27 -2.92
N PRO A 82 21.66 27.06 -1.87
CA PRO A 82 20.31 27.04 -1.31
C PRO A 82 19.24 27.31 -2.36
N GLY A 83 18.22 26.45 -2.43
CA GLY A 83 17.17 26.47 -3.47
C GLY A 83 17.66 26.10 -4.87
N GLY A 84 18.89 25.60 -4.99
CA GLY A 84 19.50 25.19 -6.25
C GLY A 84 19.16 23.75 -6.62
N PHE A 85 19.32 23.45 -7.91
CA PHE A 85 19.06 22.14 -8.49
C PHE A 85 20.32 21.56 -9.11
N GLN A 86 20.39 20.23 -9.12
CA GLN A 86 21.46 19.47 -9.74
C GLN A 86 20.89 18.32 -10.56
N ILE A 87 21.09 18.38 -11.88
CA ILE A 87 20.66 17.32 -12.80
C ILE A 87 21.76 16.29 -12.94
N LEU A 88 21.37 15.02 -12.88
CA LEU A 88 22.17 13.87 -13.27
C LEU A 88 21.43 13.18 -14.40
N ALA A 89 22.00 13.19 -15.60
CA ALA A 89 21.38 12.59 -16.77
C ALA A 89 21.97 11.21 -17.06
N ARG A 90 21.21 10.37 -17.78
CA ARG A 90 21.77 9.13 -18.33
C ARG A 90 22.79 9.40 -19.42
N SER A 91 22.51 10.39 -20.28
CA SER A 91 23.48 10.95 -21.22
C SER A 91 23.33 12.46 -21.28
N ALA A 92 24.42 13.19 -21.12
CA ALA A 92 24.41 14.64 -21.21
C ALA A 92 23.99 15.11 -22.62
N ALA A 93 24.40 14.39 -23.66
CA ALA A 93 24.03 14.69 -25.04
C ALA A 93 22.54 14.38 -25.32
N GLY A 94 22.03 13.26 -24.82
CA GLY A 94 20.62 12.88 -24.93
C GLY A 94 19.72 13.86 -24.20
N PHE A 95 20.03 14.15 -22.93
CA PHE A 95 19.34 15.15 -22.13
C PHE A 95 19.31 16.53 -22.80
N MET A 96 20.45 17.05 -23.29
CA MET A 96 20.48 18.35 -23.97
C MET A 96 19.73 18.35 -25.31
N THR A 97 19.48 17.18 -25.91
CA THR A 97 18.63 17.05 -27.10
C THR A 97 17.16 17.15 -26.73
N ALA A 98 16.75 16.50 -25.62
CA ALA A 98 15.38 16.57 -25.10
C ALA A 98 15.06 17.95 -24.49
N PHE A 99 16.01 18.55 -23.79
CA PHE A 99 15.87 19.82 -23.07
C PHE A 99 16.87 20.88 -23.58
N PRO A 100 16.77 21.33 -24.85
CA PRO A 100 17.77 22.22 -25.47
C PRO A 100 17.82 23.63 -24.88
N ALA A 101 16.81 24.02 -24.10
CA ALA A 101 16.75 25.29 -23.40
C ALA A 101 17.38 25.23 -21.99
N PHE A 102 17.75 24.04 -21.51
CA PHE A 102 18.36 23.88 -20.19
C PHE A 102 19.71 24.61 -20.12
N ASN A 103 19.90 25.38 -19.04
CA ASN A 103 21.11 26.17 -18.79
C ASN A 103 21.60 26.06 -17.33
N GLY A 104 21.09 25.08 -16.59
CA GLY A 104 21.44 24.83 -15.20
C GLY A 104 22.66 23.92 -15.03
N ASN A 105 22.81 23.37 -13.83
CA ASN A 105 23.90 22.46 -13.51
C ASN A 105 23.54 21.04 -13.96
N LEU A 106 24.26 20.53 -14.97
CA LEU A 106 24.21 19.14 -15.41
C LEU A 106 25.53 18.46 -15.01
N ILE A 107 25.45 17.45 -14.15
CA ILE A 107 26.61 16.72 -13.65
C ILE A 107 26.52 15.26 -14.06
N GLY A 108 27.56 14.85 -14.79
CA GLY A 108 27.87 13.46 -15.03
C GLY A 108 26.86 12.74 -15.93
N GLU A 109 27.18 11.48 -16.14
CA GLU A 109 26.32 10.50 -16.77
C GLU A 109 26.28 9.30 -15.82
N PHE A 110 25.11 8.85 -15.39
CA PHE A 110 25.02 7.64 -14.57
C PHE A 110 25.13 6.38 -15.43
N ASP A 111 25.65 5.28 -14.85
CA ASP A 111 26.17 4.14 -15.63
C ASP A 111 25.09 3.20 -16.20
N ARG A 112 23.84 3.29 -15.71
CA ARG A 112 22.73 2.38 -16.08
C ARG A 112 21.43 3.14 -16.28
N ASN A 113 20.56 2.65 -17.15
CA ASN A 113 19.25 3.26 -17.37
C ASN A 113 18.36 3.04 -16.14
N LEU A 114 17.42 3.95 -15.94
CA LEU A 114 16.36 3.81 -14.95
C LEU A 114 15.39 2.71 -15.38
N GLY A 115 14.83 1.99 -14.40
CA GLY A 115 13.81 0.97 -14.68
C GLY A 115 12.48 1.61 -15.06
N ASN A 116 11.92 1.24 -16.22
CA ASN A 116 10.58 1.66 -16.63
C ASN A 116 9.53 1.13 -15.65
N GLY A 117 9.60 -0.14 -15.25
CA GLY A 117 8.72 -0.76 -14.26
C GLY A 117 8.98 -0.38 -12.80
N GLY A 118 9.84 0.61 -12.56
CA GLY A 118 10.27 1.02 -11.22
C GLY A 118 11.74 0.71 -10.91
N ASP A 119 12.27 1.49 -9.97
CA ASP A 119 13.60 1.31 -9.41
C ASP A 119 13.66 1.89 -7.98
N ARG A 120 14.70 1.53 -7.24
CA ARG A 120 15.01 2.16 -5.96
C ARG A 120 16.29 2.97 -6.08
N ILE A 121 16.22 4.22 -5.67
CA ILE A 121 17.36 5.15 -5.65
C ILE A 121 17.63 5.56 -4.21
N ASP A 122 18.85 5.34 -3.72
CA ASP A 122 19.34 5.82 -2.43
C ASP A 122 20.35 6.97 -2.63
N LEU A 123 20.08 8.12 -2.03
CA LEU A 123 21.03 9.23 -1.93
C LEU A 123 21.82 9.12 -0.63
N ARG A 124 23.14 9.02 -0.73
CA ARG A 124 24.06 8.93 0.43
C ARG A 124 25.07 10.06 0.43
N ASP A 125 25.40 10.55 1.61
CA ASP A 125 26.47 11.54 1.76
C ASP A 125 27.87 10.91 1.64
N GLY A 126 28.91 11.76 1.69
CA GLY A 126 30.30 11.32 1.65
C GLY A 126 30.75 10.45 2.84
N ALA A 127 29.96 10.38 3.91
CA ALA A 127 30.18 9.47 5.05
C ALA A 127 29.42 8.14 4.90
N GLY A 128 28.57 8.00 3.87
CA GLY A 128 27.73 6.83 3.61
C GLY A 128 26.38 6.84 4.34
N GLN A 129 26.03 7.95 5.01
CA GLN A 129 24.73 8.11 5.65
C GLN A 129 23.65 8.19 4.58
N LEU A 130 22.52 7.47 4.77
CA LEU A 130 21.35 7.61 3.90
C LEU A 130 20.72 8.98 4.17
N ILE A 131 20.66 9.81 3.13
CA ILE A 131 20.11 11.16 3.16
C ILE A 131 18.67 11.15 2.66
N ASP A 132 18.42 10.44 1.55
CA ASP A 132 17.09 10.30 0.97
C ASP A 132 16.95 8.98 0.20
N THR A 133 15.73 8.49 0.03
CA THR A 133 15.44 7.25 -0.71
C THR A 133 14.06 7.31 -1.36
N VAL A 134 13.96 6.76 -2.56
CA VAL A 134 12.70 6.61 -3.30
C VAL A 134 12.69 5.23 -3.95
N SER A 135 11.56 4.53 -3.88
CA SER A 135 11.32 3.27 -4.58
C SER A 135 10.06 3.43 -5.42
N TYR A 136 10.22 3.95 -6.63
CA TYR A 136 9.10 4.28 -7.50
C TYR A 136 8.65 3.05 -8.32
N LEU A 137 7.40 3.07 -8.76
CA LEU A 137 6.81 2.12 -9.70
C LEU A 137 6.10 2.90 -10.82
N ASP A 138 5.76 2.23 -11.90
CA ASP A 138 4.96 2.75 -13.03
C ASP A 138 3.45 2.50 -12.88
N GLU A 139 3.04 1.83 -11.80
CA GLU A 139 1.64 1.51 -11.50
C GLU A 139 1.16 2.14 -10.19
N ALA A 140 -0.16 2.30 -10.07
CA ALA A 140 -0.81 2.71 -8.83
C ALA A 140 -0.29 1.90 -7.61
N PRO A 141 0.12 2.55 -6.52
CA PRO A 141 -0.19 3.92 -6.09
C PRO A 141 0.67 5.04 -6.70
N TRP A 142 1.68 4.72 -7.50
CA TRP A 142 2.54 5.72 -8.12
C TRP A 142 1.87 6.35 -9.36
N PRO A 143 2.25 7.58 -9.75
CA PRO A 143 1.68 8.25 -10.92
C PRO A 143 2.02 7.56 -12.26
N GLU A 144 1.05 6.81 -12.82
CA GLU A 144 1.22 6.04 -14.07
C GLU A 144 1.51 6.92 -15.31
N GLU A 145 1.09 8.19 -15.31
CA GLU A 145 1.31 9.10 -16.44
C GLU A 145 2.80 9.46 -16.66
N ALA A 146 3.67 9.20 -15.67
CA ALA A 146 5.12 9.35 -15.84
C ALA A 146 5.76 8.22 -16.65
N ASP A 147 5.01 7.17 -16.97
CA ASP A 147 5.48 6.03 -17.75
C ASP A 147 5.31 6.23 -19.26
N GLY A 148 6.28 6.88 -19.92
CA GLY A 148 6.36 6.91 -21.39
C GLY A 148 5.40 7.89 -22.07
N ASN A 149 4.54 8.59 -21.34
CA ASN A 149 3.57 9.55 -21.88
C ASN A 149 4.08 11.00 -21.95
N GLY A 150 5.33 11.25 -21.52
CA GLY A 150 5.95 12.57 -21.53
C GLY A 150 6.34 13.11 -20.15
N PRO A 151 5.42 13.09 -19.16
CA PRO A 151 5.68 13.58 -17.81
C PRO A 151 6.84 12.88 -17.09
N SER A 152 7.44 13.58 -16.12
CA SER A 152 8.32 13.03 -15.09
C SER A 152 7.55 12.80 -13.78
N LEU A 153 8.13 12.06 -12.84
CA LEU A 153 7.71 12.06 -11.44
C LEU A 153 8.31 13.26 -10.73
N GLU A 154 7.46 14.15 -10.22
CA GLU A 154 7.83 15.35 -9.47
C GLU A 154 7.37 15.23 -8.02
N LEU A 155 8.27 15.56 -7.09
CA LEU A 155 7.95 15.68 -5.66
C LEU A 155 7.09 16.92 -5.42
N ILE A 156 5.98 16.79 -4.68
CA ILE A 156 5.05 17.90 -4.42
C ILE A 156 5.67 18.97 -3.51
N HIS A 157 6.45 18.56 -2.51
CA HIS A 157 7.14 19.48 -1.61
C HIS A 157 8.38 18.78 -1.03
N PRO A 158 9.56 19.43 -0.96
CA PRO A 158 10.83 18.82 -0.54
C PRO A 158 10.93 18.43 0.94
N ARG A 159 9.82 18.48 1.67
CA ARG A 159 9.72 18.09 3.09
C ARG A 159 8.82 16.89 3.29
N LEU A 160 8.17 16.41 2.23
CA LEU A 160 7.38 15.20 2.29
C LEU A 160 8.30 13.99 2.24
N ASP A 161 7.79 12.86 2.71
CA ASP A 161 8.51 11.59 2.73
C ASP A 161 8.55 10.99 1.32
N ASN A 162 9.74 10.92 0.72
CA ASN A 162 9.96 10.42 -0.63
C ASN A 162 9.64 8.94 -0.80
N SER A 163 9.55 8.16 0.28
CA SER A 163 9.12 6.76 0.19
C SER A 163 7.61 6.59 0.01
N GLN A 164 6.82 7.66 0.16
CA GLN A 164 5.37 7.63 0.02
C GLN A 164 4.95 8.04 -1.40
N PRO A 165 4.22 7.21 -2.15
CA PRO A 165 3.71 7.56 -3.48
C PRO A 165 2.88 8.85 -3.48
N GLU A 166 2.14 9.13 -2.40
CA GLU A 166 1.31 10.32 -2.26
C GLU A 166 2.10 11.62 -2.25
N SER A 167 3.40 11.58 -1.99
CA SER A 167 4.34 12.71 -2.07
C SER A 167 4.67 13.11 -3.51
N TRP A 168 4.42 12.22 -4.48
CA TRP A 168 4.80 12.38 -5.88
C TRP A 168 3.60 12.59 -6.80
N ARG A 169 3.78 13.35 -7.88
CA ARG A 169 2.80 13.52 -8.96
C ARG A 169 3.50 13.55 -10.30
N SER A 170 2.80 13.23 -11.37
CA SER A 170 3.31 13.45 -12.72
C SER A 170 3.39 14.95 -13.01
N SER A 171 4.47 15.39 -13.66
CA SER A 171 4.63 16.78 -14.09
C SER A 171 3.45 17.24 -14.97
N LEU A 172 3.00 18.47 -14.79
CA LEU A 172 1.96 19.10 -15.59
C LEU A 172 2.52 19.50 -16.96
N GLY A 173 2.46 18.57 -17.91
CA GLY A 173 2.93 18.78 -19.28
C GLY A 173 4.32 18.17 -19.50
N SER A 174 5.36 19.00 -19.51
CA SER A 174 6.74 18.54 -19.69
C SER A 174 7.50 18.57 -18.36
N PRO A 175 8.52 17.71 -18.19
CA PRO A 175 9.44 17.75 -17.05
C PRO A 175 10.04 19.14 -16.81
N THR A 176 10.43 19.42 -15.56
CA THR A 176 10.89 20.76 -15.12
C THR A 176 12.35 20.83 -14.65
N PRO A 177 13.32 20.21 -15.37
CA PRO A 177 14.69 20.13 -14.88
C PRO A 177 15.32 21.52 -14.68
N GLY A 178 15.89 21.71 -13.50
CA GLY A 178 16.55 22.92 -13.04
C GLY A 178 15.60 24.02 -12.58
N SER A 179 14.30 23.72 -12.40
CA SER A 179 13.25 24.67 -12.04
C SER A 179 12.35 24.12 -10.94
N GLU A 180 11.47 24.97 -10.39
CA GLU A 180 10.46 24.52 -9.43
C GLU A 180 9.48 23.54 -10.10
N ASN A 181 9.24 22.39 -9.45
CA ASN A 181 8.31 21.38 -9.91
C ASN A 181 6.94 21.97 -10.24
N SER A 182 6.37 21.57 -11.36
CA SER A 182 5.07 22.04 -11.82
C SER A 182 3.90 21.69 -10.87
N VAL A 183 4.09 20.65 -10.06
CA VAL A 183 3.13 20.18 -9.04
C VAL A 183 3.41 20.75 -7.64
N TYR A 184 4.39 21.65 -7.50
CA TYR A 184 4.80 22.19 -6.21
C TYR A 184 3.62 22.84 -5.48
N GLN A 185 3.48 22.50 -4.21
CA GLN A 185 2.52 23.14 -3.31
C GLN A 185 3.27 23.65 -2.10
N SER A 186 3.16 24.94 -1.79
CA SER A 186 3.79 25.53 -0.60
C SER A 186 3.29 24.94 0.72
N ASN A 187 2.06 24.43 0.74
CA ASN A 187 1.49 23.73 1.89
C ASN A 187 0.56 22.59 1.43
N PRO A 188 1.10 21.41 1.07
CA PRO A 188 0.30 20.23 0.79
C PRO A 188 -0.48 19.80 2.04
N ARG A 189 -1.48 18.94 1.85
CA ARG A 189 -2.16 18.30 2.99
C ARG A 189 -1.28 17.22 3.62
N PRO A 190 -1.47 16.90 4.91
CA PRO A 190 -0.79 15.75 5.52
C PRO A 190 -1.05 14.46 4.76
N ILE A 191 -0.09 13.55 4.77
CA ILE A 191 -0.21 12.20 4.22
C ILE A 191 -0.37 11.23 5.38
N ILE A 192 -1.44 10.43 5.37
CA ILE A 192 -1.67 9.35 6.34
C ILE A 192 -1.43 8.02 5.63
N SER A 193 -0.36 7.32 5.99
CA SER A 193 0.03 6.05 5.38
C SER A 193 0.33 4.98 6.42
N GLU A 194 0.63 3.77 5.96
CA GLU A 194 0.99 2.61 6.80
C GLU A 194 0.01 2.32 7.95
N VAL A 195 -1.27 2.64 7.76
CA VAL A 195 -2.29 2.45 8.79
C VAL A 195 -2.40 0.96 9.12
N LYS A 196 -2.30 0.61 10.41
CA LYS A 196 -2.40 -0.77 10.89
C LYS A 196 -3.05 -0.83 12.26
N HIS A 197 -3.67 -1.96 12.57
CA HIS A 197 -4.15 -2.24 13.91
C HIS A 197 -3.51 -3.51 14.46
N THR A 198 -3.30 -3.55 15.78
CA THR A 198 -2.85 -4.74 16.48
C THR A 198 -3.62 -4.95 17.79
N PRO A 199 -3.98 -6.19 18.15
CA PRO A 199 -3.88 -7.43 17.36
C PRO A 199 -4.80 -7.44 16.11
N LEU A 200 -4.52 -8.27 15.11
CA LEU A 200 -5.35 -8.39 13.89
C LEU A 200 -6.72 -9.07 14.13
N ALA A 201 -6.82 -9.85 15.20
CA ALA A 201 -8.06 -10.44 15.68
C ALA A 201 -8.06 -10.30 17.22
N PRO A 202 -8.37 -9.11 17.74
CA PRO A 202 -8.31 -8.84 19.17
C PRO A 202 -9.30 -9.72 19.94
N LYS A 203 -8.89 -10.20 21.10
CA LYS A 203 -9.78 -10.87 22.06
C LYS A 203 -10.57 -9.84 22.87
N PRO A 204 -11.70 -10.24 23.49
CA PRO A 204 -12.55 -9.30 24.23
C PRO A 204 -11.88 -8.60 25.43
N SER A 205 -10.78 -9.15 25.93
CA SER A 205 -9.99 -8.59 27.03
C SER A 205 -8.81 -7.73 26.56
N GLU A 206 -8.53 -7.70 25.26
CA GLU A 206 -7.36 -7.03 24.69
C GLU A 206 -7.73 -5.62 24.22
N SER A 207 -6.86 -4.66 24.53
CA SER A 207 -6.91 -3.33 23.91
C SER A 207 -6.44 -3.40 22.46
N ILE A 208 -6.93 -2.48 21.64
CA ILE A 208 -6.60 -2.42 20.22
C ILE A 208 -5.73 -1.19 19.98
N ARG A 209 -4.52 -1.39 19.47
CA ARG A 209 -3.65 -0.29 19.05
C ARG A 209 -3.85 0.00 17.59
N ILE A 210 -3.99 1.28 17.25
CA ILE A 210 -4.02 1.79 15.89
C ILE A 210 -2.74 2.61 15.70
N LEU A 211 -2.03 2.33 14.61
CA LEU A 211 -0.80 3.00 14.24
C LEU A 211 -0.96 3.55 12.83
N ALA A 212 -0.37 4.72 12.56
CA ALA A 212 -0.31 5.31 11.23
C ALA A 212 0.93 6.19 11.11
N ARG A 213 1.59 6.15 9.94
CA ARG A 213 2.62 7.13 9.61
C ARG A 213 1.92 8.40 9.13
N ILE A 214 2.31 9.55 9.68
CA ILE A 214 1.78 10.84 9.27
C ILE A 214 2.96 11.73 8.90
N SER A 215 3.04 12.11 7.63
CA SER A 215 4.05 13.03 7.10
C SER A 215 3.40 14.32 6.61
N ASP A 216 4.06 15.44 6.85
CA ASP A 216 3.61 16.77 6.48
C ASP A 216 4.81 17.72 6.39
N ASN A 217 4.71 18.79 5.61
CA ASN A 217 5.77 19.80 5.49
C ASN A 217 5.82 20.76 6.70
N GLU A 218 4.74 20.81 7.48
CA GLU A 218 4.61 21.53 8.74
C GLU A 218 4.44 20.58 9.94
N ILE A 219 4.30 21.16 11.13
CA ILE A 219 4.01 20.39 12.33
C ILE A 219 2.55 19.92 12.27
N VAL A 220 2.33 18.61 12.37
CA VAL A 220 1.01 18.02 12.57
C VAL A 220 0.46 18.53 13.91
N SER A 221 -0.54 19.43 13.83
CA SER A 221 -1.11 20.09 15.00
C SER A 221 -2.19 19.25 15.67
N ASN A 222 -2.84 18.39 14.89
CA ASN A 222 -3.99 17.62 15.32
C ASN A 222 -4.07 16.27 14.60
N ALA A 223 -4.07 15.16 15.33
CA ALA A 223 -4.27 13.83 14.78
C ALA A 223 -5.20 13.00 15.69
N HIS A 224 -6.21 12.36 15.10
CA HIS A 224 -7.24 11.64 15.85
C HIS A 224 -7.70 10.36 15.14
N VAL A 225 -8.07 9.37 15.94
CA VAL A 225 -8.90 8.23 15.53
C VAL A 225 -10.34 8.51 15.95
N TYR A 226 -11.26 8.42 14.99
CA TYR A 226 -12.68 8.34 15.23
C TYR A 226 -13.13 6.89 15.10
N TRP A 227 -13.76 6.32 16.12
CA TRP A 227 -14.21 4.93 16.08
C TRP A 227 -15.59 4.73 16.69
N ARG A 228 -16.28 3.66 16.29
CA ARG A 228 -17.49 3.16 16.96
C ARG A 228 -17.66 1.66 16.76
N VAL A 229 -18.48 1.04 17.60
CA VAL A 229 -18.98 -0.31 17.33
C VAL A 229 -20.11 -0.22 16.30
N ALA A 230 -19.96 -0.91 15.19
CA ALA A 230 -20.95 -0.94 14.11
C ALA A 230 -22.28 -1.48 14.64
N ALA A 231 -23.37 -0.78 14.34
CA ALA A 231 -24.69 -1.16 14.85
C ALA A 231 -25.09 -2.55 14.33
N PRO A 232 -25.69 -3.40 15.19
CA PRO A 232 -26.27 -4.66 14.72
C PRO A 232 -27.42 -4.36 13.75
N THR A 233 -27.61 -5.24 12.77
CA THR A 233 -28.75 -5.13 11.87
C THR A 233 -30.03 -5.42 12.64
N GLU A 234 -30.95 -4.46 12.72
CA GLU A 234 -32.34 -4.77 13.05
C GLU A 234 -32.83 -5.72 11.95
N THR A 235 -33.07 -6.99 12.26
CA THR A 235 -33.73 -7.91 11.32
C THR A 235 -35.12 -7.36 10.99
N VAL A 236 -35.23 -6.56 9.94
CA VAL A 236 -36.53 -6.16 9.39
C VAL A 236 -37.04 -7.35 8.58
N LYS A 237 -37.56 -8.37 9.28
CA LYS A 237 -38.45 -9.38 8.69
C LYS A 237 -39.84 -8.80 8.36
N ALA A 238 -39.97 -7.48 8.19
CA ALA A 238 -41.24 -6.86 7.86
C ALA A 238 -41.34 -6.73 6.34
N ARG A 239 -42.38 -7.35 5.76
CA ARG A 239 -42.79 -7.23 4.35
C ARG A 239 -43.08 -5.79 3.91
N PHE A 240 -43.01 -4.83 4.83
CA PHE A 240 -43.16 -3.39 4.63
C PHE A 240 -42.15 -2.69 5.55
N PRO A 241 -41.26 -1.81 5.04
CA PRO A 241 -40.38 -1.02 5.90
C PRO A 241 -41.25 -0.10 6.80
N PRO A 242 -40.93 0.05 8.09
CA PRO A 242 -41.61 1.02 8.93
C PRO A 242 -41.41 2.43 8.34
N ARG A 243 -42.50 3.19 8.23
CA ARG A 243 -42.54 4.54 7.61
C ARG A 243 -41.78 5.62 8.40
N THR A 244 -41.12 5.22 9.49
CA THR A 244 -40.33 6.05 10.40
C THR A 244 -39.17 5.19 10.91
N PRO A 245 -37.91 5.64 10.81
CA PRO A 245 -36.77 4.94 11.42
C PRO A 245 -37.01 4.75 12.92
N ASN A 246 -36.72 3.56 13.44
CA ASN A 246 -36.77 3.31 14.87
C ASN A 246 -35.63 4.11 15.54
N PRO A 247 -35.91 5.03 16.48
CA PRO A 247 -34.88 5.93 17.03
C PRO A 247 -33.81 5.22 17.89
N THR A 248 -33.97 3.91 18.18
CA THR A 248 -33.06 3.11 19.00
C THR A 248 -31.97 2.36 18.21
N THR A 249 -31.97 2.44 16.87
CA THR A 249 -31.01 1.72 16.01
C THR A 249 -29.99 2.61 15.32
N GLN A 250 -29.96 3.90 15.64
CA GLN A 250 -28.92 4.77 15.12
C GLN A 250 -27.57 4.36 15.73
N PRO A 251 -26.53 4.10 14.92
CA PRO A 251 -25.20 3.83 15.47
C PRO A 251 -24.79 4.99 16.38
N ALA A 252 -24.09 4.66 17.47
CA ALA A 252 -23.51 5.67 18.35
C ALA A 252 -22.66 6.66 17.53
N GLY A 253 -22.60 7.91 17.99
CA GLY A 253 -21.63 8.86 17.46
C GLY A 253 -20.21 8.28 17.57
N PHE A 254 -19.32 8.70 16.66
CA PHE A 254 -17.92 8.28 16.75
C PHE A 254 -17.31 8.82 18.03
N ALA A 255 -16.67 7.93 18.79
CA ALA A 255 -15.78 8.30 19.87
C ALA A 255 -14.45 8.77 19.26
N GLU A 256 -13.84 9.78 19.89
CA GLU A 256 -12.61 10.41 19.44
C GLU A 256 -11.47 10.04 20.39
N VAL A 257 -10.34 9.62 19.84
CA VAL A 257 -9.11 9.28 20.57
C VAL A 257 -7.93 9.96 19.87
N PRO A 258 -7.12 10.77 20.55
CA PRO A 258 -5.95 11.39 19.94
C PRO A 258 -4.90 10.35 19.54
N LEU A 259 -4.22 10.65 18.45
CA LEU A 259 -3.01 9.98 17.98
C LEU A 259 -1.79 10.73 18.52
N PHE A 260 -0.82 10.00 19.08
CA PHE A 260 0.39 10.57 19.64
C PHE A 260 1.63 10.05 18.93
N ASP A 261 2.63 10.91 18.78
CA ASP A 261 4.02 10.58 18.41
C ASP A 261 4.92 10.97 19.61
N ASP A 262 4.74 10.24 20.71
CA ASP A 262 5.30 10.53 22.02
C ASP A 262 6.28 9.47 22.53
N GLY A 263 6.56 8.44 21.72
CA GLY A 263 7.34 7.28 22.12
C GLY A 263 6.59 6.36 23.08
N ALA A 264 5.29 6.57 23.26
CA ALA A 264 4.38 5.72 24.02
C ALA A 264 3.30 5.15 23.09
N HIS A 265 2.26 4.50 23.60
CA HIS A 265 1.18 3.93 22.75
C HIS A 265 1.61 2.89 21.68
N GLY A 266 2.88 2.47 21.68
CA GLY A 266 3.47 1.57 20.69
C GLY A 266 3.84 2.24 19.37
N ASP A 267 4.03 3.56 19.39
CA ASP A 267 4.28 4.41 18.23
C ASP A 267 5.76 4.46 17.80
N GLY A 268 6.73 4.14 18.66
CA GLY A 268 8.14 4.10 18.28
C GLY A 268 8.98 5.04 19.11
N LEU A 269 9.80 5.87 18.45
CA LEU A 269 10.53 6.95 19.10
C LEU A 269 9.73 8.25 19.00
N PRO A 270 9.81 9.15 19.98
CA PRO A 270 9.12 10.42 19.88
C PRO A 270 9.62 11.24 18.68
N GLY A 271 8.70 11.74 17.87
CA GLY A 271 8.96 12.58 16.70
C GLY A 271 9.46 11.81 15.48
N ASP A 272 9.20 10.51 15.38
CA ASP A 272 9.60 9.69 14.22
C ASP A 272 8.53 9.61 13.11
N GLY A 273 7.42 10.33 13.29
CA GLY A 273 6.30 10.42 12.35
C GLY A 273 5.37 9.21 12.39
N LEU A 274 5.63 8.20 13.23
CA LEU A 274 4.70 7.12 13.49
C LEU A 274 3.84 7.50 14.70
N PHE A 275 2.52 7.56 14.49
CA PHE A 275 1.56 7.94 15.51
C PHE A 275 0.79 6.73 16.02
N GLY A 276 0.49 6.70 17.31
CA GLY A 276 -0.24 5.64 17.99
C GLY A 276 -1.43 6.09 18.83
N ALA A 277 -2.49 5.28 18.79
CA ALA A 277 -3.68 5.42 19.63
C ALA A 277 -4.10 4.05 20.17
N THR A 278 -4.73 4.03 21.35
CA THR A 278 -5.24 2.79 21.96
C THR A 278 -6.74 2.87 22.20
N LEU A 279 -7.48 1.94 21.59
CA LEU A 279 -8.90 1.74 21.83
C LEU A 279 -9.11 0.75 22.98
N PRO A 280 -10.15 0.95 23.81
CA PRO A 280 -10.45 0.05 24.92
C PRO A 280 -10.94 -1.32 24.40
N PRO A 281 -10.81 -2.40 25.21
CA PRO A 281 -11.34 -3.72 24.85
C PRO A 281 -12.84 -3.67 24.52
N GLN A 282 -13.25 -4.46 23.54
CA GLN A 282 -14.63 -4.53 23.05
C GLN A 282 -15.26 -5.91 23.29
N PRO A 283 -16.60 -6.02 23.31
CA PRO A 283 -17.28 -7.30 23.43
C PRO A 283 -16.90 -8.28 22.31
N ASP A 284 -16.96 -9.59 22.60
CA ASP A 284 -16.76 -10.63 21.58
C ASP A 284 -17.71 -10.44 20.40
N LYS A 285 -17.19 -10.69 19.19
CA LYS A 285 -17.90 -10.55 17.92
C LYS A 285 -18.28 -9.12 17.53
N ALA A 286 -17.84 -8.11 18.28
CA ALA A 286 -18.02 -6.72 17.88
C ALA A 286 -17.24 -6.42 16.59
N VAL A 287 -17.90 -5.73 15.66
CA VAL A 287 -17.24 -5.11 14.50
C VAL A 287 -17.07 -3.64 14.83
N ILE A 288 -15.85 -3.15 14.75
CA ILE A 288 -15.48 -1.75 14.99
C ILE A 288 -15.23 -1.13 13.63
N GLU A 289 -15.78 0.05 13.40
CA GLU A 289 -15.42 0.91 12.27
C GLU A 289 -14.63 2.11 12.78
N PHE A 290 -13.58 2.47 12.06
CA PHE A 290 -12.74 3.60 12.43
C PHE A 290 -12.24 4.40 11.21
N THR A 291 -11.91 5.67 11.47
CA THR A 291 -11.25 6.60 10.56
C THR A 291 -10.21 7.39 11.32
N LEU A 292 -9.22 7.92 10.60
CA LEU A 292 -8.16 8.77 11.09
C LEU A 292 -8.27 10.13 10.42
N THR A 293 -7.91 11.18 11.14
CA THR A 293 -7.68 12.50 10.55
C THR A 293 -6.35 13.04 11.03
N ALA A 294 -5.68 13.78 10.17
CA ALA A 294 -4.50 14.57 10.49
C ALA A 294 -4.70 15.98 9.95
N ALA A 295 -4.28 16.99 10.70
CA ALA A 295 -4.27 18.38 10.26
C ALA A 295 -3.00 19.09 10.70
N ASP A 296 -2.50 19.96 9.84
CA ASP A 296 -1.36 20.84 10.12
C ASP A 296 -1.78 22.07 10.95
N ALA A 297 -0.85 22.96 11.25
CA ALA A 297 -1.14 24.20 11.97
C ALA A 297 -1.84 25.27 11.10
N SER A 298 -1.73 25.15 9.78
CA SER A 298 -2.24 26.09 8.78
C SER A 298 -3.66 25.76 8.28
N GLY A 299 -4.24 24.65 8.74
CA GLY A 299 -5.60 24.20 8.48
C GLY A 299 -5.76 23.21 7.32
N GLN A 300 -4.68 22.71 6.71
CA GLN A 300 -4.77 21.57 5.80
C GLN A 300 -5.06 20.31 6.59
N SER A 301 -5.83 19.40 5.98
CA SER A 301 -6.21 18.16 6.64
C SER A 301 -6.33 17.01 5.65
N ALA A 302 -6.03 15.82 6.14
CA ALA A 302 -6.27 14.56 5.46
C ALA A 302 -7.10 13.61 6.32
N GLN A 303 -7.73 12.65 5.65
CA GLN A 303 -8.53 11.62 6.28
C GLN A 303 -8.16 10.26 5.70
N PHE A 304 -8.07 9.26 6.58
CA PHE A 304 -8.00 7.87 6.20
C PHE A 304 -9.17 7.10 6.83
N PRO A 305 -9.79 6.15 6.14
CA PRO A 305 -9.65 5.95 4.72
C PRO A 305 -10.33 7.07 3.91
N GLU A 306 -9.90 7.31 2.66
CA GLU A 306 -10.58 8.27 1.78
C GLU A 306 -12.00 7.78 1.45
N GLY A 307 -13.00 8.67 1.43
CA GLY A 307 -14.40 8.29 1.15
C GLY A 307 -15.20 7.77 2.35
N SER A 308 -14.77 8.03 3.58
CA SER A 308 -15.62 7.95 4.78
C SER A 308 -16.90 8.82 4.61
N PRO A 309 -18.08 8.39 5.12
CA PRO A 309 -18.31 7.24 6.00
C PRO A 309 -18.60 5.92 5.28
N ASP A 310 -18.65 5.90 3.94
CA ASP A 310 -19.13 4.75 3.18
C ASP A 310 -18.08 3.61 3.09
N ARG A 311 -16.80 3.92 3.34
CA ARG A 311 -15.67 2.96 3.25
C ARG A 311 -14.73 3.01 4.45
N ASN A 312 -15.28 2.97 5.67
CA ASN A 312 -14.48 2.96 6.89
C ASN A 312 -13.61 1.70 7.04
N ALA A 313 -12.49 1.81 7.77
CA ALA A 313 -11.65 0.67 8.12
C ALA A 313 -12.33 -0.17 9.20
N LEU A 314 -12.24 -1.50 9.11
CA LEU A 314 -13.00 -2.42 9.96
C LEU A 314 -12.09 -3.35 10.76
N ILE A 315 -12.44 -3.57 12.03
CA ILE A 315 -11.78 -4.50 12.95
C ILE A 315 -12.84 -5.43 13.52
N GLN A 316 -12.53 -6.71 13.68
CA GLN A 316 -13.42 -7.66 14.34
C GLN A 316 -12.78 -8.21 15.61
N VAL A 317 -13.49 -8.09 16.73
CA VAL A 317 -13.13 -8.77 17.98
C VAL A 317 -13.60 -10.22 17.89
N ASP A 318 -12.67 -11.16 18.07
CA ASP A 318 -12.96 -12.58 17.92
C ASP A 318 -12.11 -13.44 18.85
N SER A 319 -12.77 -14.11 19.80
CA SER A 319 -12.16 -15.10 20.68
C SER A 319 -12.16 -16.53 20.14
N ALA A 320 -12.73 -16.79 18.95
CA ALA A 320 -12.80 -18.12 18.38
C ALA A 320 -11.40 -18.63 17.98
N ALA A 321 -11.10 -19.86 18.37
CA ALA A 321 -9.92 -20.57 17.89
C ALA A 321 -10.23 -21.21 16.53
N HIS A 322 -9.32 -21.03 15.58
CA HIS A 322 -9.40 -21.63 14.25
C HIS A 322 -8.22 -22.57 14.00
N PRO A 323 -8.37 -23.59 13.15
CA PRO A 323 -7.26 -24.47 12.78
C PRO A 323 -6.13 -23.68 12.10
N GLU A 324 -4.88 -23.88 12.56
CA GLU A 324 -3.68 -23.20 12.05
C GLU A 324 -2.92 -24.04 10.99
N ASN A 325 -3.43 -25.22 10.63
CA ASN A 325 -2.78 -26.14 9.71
C ASN A 325 -2.90 -25.76 8.23
N ILE A 326 -3.75 -24.78 7.91
CA ILE A 326 -4.00 -24.27 6.56
C ILE A 326 -4.12 -22.73 6.70
N PRO A 327 -3.66 -21.93 5.72
CA PRO A 327 -3.81 -20.47 5.77
C PRO A 327 -5.24 -20.02 6.12
N LEU A 328 -5.36 -18.99 6.95
CA LEU A 328 -6.63 -18.40 7.36
C LEU A 328 -6.78 -17.02 6.73
N PHE A 329 -7.87 -16.81 6.01
CA PHE A 329 -8.30 -15.52 5.52
C PHE A 329 -9.51 -15.07 6.35
N ARG A 330 -9.50 -13.82 6.81
CA ARG A 330 -10.64 -13.21 7.49
C ARG A 330 -11.14 -12.02 6.68
N ILE A 331 -12.45 -11.96 6.49
CA ILE A 331 -13.14 -10.85 5.86
C ILE A 331 -14.04 -10.25 6.93
N VAL A 332 -13.85 -8.96 7.20
CA VAL A 332 -14.64 -8.19 8.14
C VAL A 332 -15.54 -7.23 7.35
N MET A 333 -16.83 -7.25 7.64
CA MET A 333 -17.86 -6.36 7.09
C MET A 333 -18.68 -5.77 8.22
N THR A 334 -19.25 -4.58 8.03
CA THR A 334 -20.28 -4.11 8.96
C THR A 334 -21.47 -5.08 8.96
N PRO A 335 -22.22 -5.24 10.08
CA PRO A 335 -23.40 -6.09 10.10
C PRO A 335 -24.43 -5.71 9.01
N ARG A 336 -24.57 -4.40 8.73
CA ARG A 336 -25.45 -3.88 7.69
C ARG A 336 -25.02 -4.32 6.29
N ASP A 337 -23.74 -4.21 5.95
CA ASP A 337 -23.23 -4.59 4.64
C ASP A 337 -23.26 -6.10 4.45
N LEU A 338 -22.97 -6.87 5.51
CA LEU A 338 -23.09 -8.33 5.47
C LEU A 338 -24.54 -8.77 5.21
N GLU A 339 -25.53 -8.15 5.87
CA GLU A 339 -26.94 -8.43 5.57
C GLU A 339 -27.29 -8.04 4.14
N THR A 340 -26.80 -6.90 3.67
CA THR A 340 -27.02 -6.43 2.29
C THR A 340 -26.43 -7.42 1.29
N LEU A 341 -25.20 -7.91 1.53
CA LEU A 341 -24.57 -8.95 0.71
C LEU A 341 -25.43 -10.21 0.63
N ARG A 342 -26.01 -10.65 1.75
CA ARG A 342 -26.82 -11.86 1.86
C ARG A 342 -28.21 -11.75 1.24
N THR A 343 -28.81 -10.57 1.28
CA THR A 343 -30.23 -10.38 0.92
C THR A 343 -30.46 -9.74 -0.44
N ARG A 344 -29.47 -9.00 -0.97
CA ARG A 344 -29.54 -8.44 -2.32
C ARG A 344 -29.60 -9.55 -3.38
N GLY A 345 -30.03 -9.18 -4.59
CA GLY A 345 -30.04 -10.12 -5.71
C GLY A 345 -28.66 -10.76 -5.91
N VAL A 346 -28.59 -12.10 -5.97
CA VAL A 346 -27.33 -12.85 -6.00
C VAL A 346 -26.43 -12.52 -7.20
N PHE A 347 -27.00 -11.97 -8.28
CA PHE A 347 -26.28 -11.50 -9.47
C PHE A 347 -25.86 -10.02 -9.39
N ASN A 348 -26.15 -9.33 -8.30
CA ASN A 348 -25.65 -7.98 -8.07
C ASN A 348 -24.11 -8.02 -7.96
N ASN A 349 -23.44 -7.17 -8.76
CA ASN A 349 -21.98 -7.07 -8.82
C ASN A 349 -21.45 -5.80 -8.14
N GLU A 350 -22.31 -4.98 -7.53
CA GLU A 350 -21.89 -3.86 -6.69
C GLU A 350 -20.98 -4.37 -5.56
N LEU A 351 -19.86 -3.69 -5.33
CA LEU A 351 -18.92 -4.03 -4.28
C LEU A 351 -19.42 -3.45 -2.95
N LEU A 352 -19.26 -4.22 -1.89
CA LEU A 352 -19.49 -3.74 -0.53
C LEU A 352 -18.15 -3.61 0.19
N ASN A 353 -18.04 -2.63 1.08
CA ASN A 353 -16.81 -2.39 1.84
C ASN A 353 -16.49 -3.56 2.78
N CYS A 354 -15.23 -3.96 2.83
CA CYS A 354 -14.71 -4.92 3.80
C CYS A 354 -13.25 -4.65 4.15
N THR A 355 -12.80 -5.25 5.24
CA THR A 355 -11.37 -5.38 5.57
C THR A 355 -10.97 -6.84 5.40
N LEU A 356 -9.91 -7.07 4.62
CA LEU A 356 -9.30 -8.38 4.44
C LEU A 356 -8.13 -8.51 5.41
N ILE A 357 -8.10 -9.60 6.18
CA ILE A 357 -6.99 -9.93 7.09
C ILE A 357 -6.41 -11.26 6.65
N ALA A 358 -5.16 -11.24 6.19
CA ALA A 358 -4.44 -12.40 5.69
C ALA A 358 -2.93 -12.12 5.72
N GLN A 359 -2.11 -13.17 5.67
CA GLN A 359 -0.64 -13.08 5.62
C GLN A 359 0.02 -12.20 6.71
N GLY A 360 -0.64 -12.04 7.86
CA GLY A 360 -0.12 -11.21 8.96
C GLY A 360 -0.37 -9.71 8.81
N GLY A 361 -1.24 -9.28 7.89
CA GLY A 361 -1.64 -7.89 7.72
C GLY A 361 -3.16 -7.71 7.64
N ALA A 362 -3.61 -6.45 7.75
CA ALA A 362 -4.97 -6.01 7.50
C ALA A 362 -4.98 -5.03 6.32
N PHE A 363 -5.80 -5.32 5.31
CA PHE A 363 -5.99 -4.55 4.11
C PHE A 363 -7.40 -3.94 4.18
N TYR A 364 -7.47 -2.62 4.31
CA TYR A 364 -8.72 -1.89 4.52
C TYR A 364 -9.31 -1.42 3.19
N GLN A 365 -10.59 -1.09 3.17
CA GLN A 365 -11.30 -0.61 1.98
C GLN A 365 -11.34 -1.57 0.80
N GLN A 366 -11.37 -2.88 1.07
CA GLN A 366 -11.47 -3.88 0.01
C GLN A 366 -12.93 -4.01 -0.44
N GLY A 367 -13.17 -4.32 -1.70
CA GLY A 367 -14.51 -4.54 -2.24
C GLY A 367 -14.88 -6.02 -2.23
N ILE A 368 -16.04 -6.42 -1.69
CA ILE A 368 -16.54 -7.79 -1.76
C ILE A 368 -17.85 -7.92 -2.53
N ARG A 369 -17.95 -8.98 -3.34
CA ARG A 369 -19.19 -9.44 -3.97
C ARG A 369 -19.22 -10.95 -4.16
N TYR A 370 -20.40 -11.49 -4.46
CA TYR A 370 -20.47 -12.86 -4.96
C TYR A 370 -19.84 -12.98 -6.35
N ARG A 371 -19.33 -14.18 -6.67
CA ARG A 371 -18.78 -14.51 -7.99
C ARG A 371 -19.35 -15.79 -8.58
N GLY A 372 -19.15 -15.94 -9.89
CA GLY A 372 -19.67 -17.05 -10.68
C GLY A 372 -21.04 -16.76 -11.31
N SER A 373 -21.69 -17.79 -11.83
CA SER A 373 -23.03 -17.72 -12.45
C SER A 373 -23.95 -18.72 -11.76
N SER A 374 -24.10 -19.93 -12.30
CA SER A 374 -24.89 -21.02 -11.70
C SER A 374 -24.45 -21.35 -10.27
N SER A 375 -23.15 -21.24 -9.98
CA SER A 375 -22.59 -21.44 -8.63
C SER A 375 -23.14 -20.49 -7.57
N ARG A 376 -23.68 -19.32 -7.96
CA ARG A 376 -24.31 -18.37 -7.02
C ARG A 376 -25.67 -18.83 -6.52
N VAL A 377 -26.29 -19.78 -7.22
CA VAL A 377 -27.66 -20.26 -6.93
C VAL A 377 -27.66 -21.73 -6.54
N LEU A 378 -26.84 -22.53 -7.22
CA LEU A 378 -26.82 -23.99 -7.11
C LEU A 378 -25.63 -24.52 -6.32
N GLY A 379 -24.68 -23.65 -5.95
CA GLY A 379 -23.50 -24.04 -5.19
C GLY A 379 -23.86 -24.36 -3.73
N PRO A 380 -23.31 -25.43 -3.14
CA PRO A 380 -23.48 -25.70 -1.70
C PRO A 380 -22.84 -24.63 -0.80
N ARG A 381 -21.95 -23.79 -1.34
CA ARG A 381 -21.31 -22.67 -0.64
C ARG A 381 -21.14 -21.47 -1.55
N GLU A 382 -21.14 -20.29 -0.97
CA GLU A 382 -20.95 -19.04 -1.68
C GLU A 382 -19.50 -18.89 -2.13
N SER A 383 -19.31 -18.39 -3.35
CA SER A 383 -18.01 -17.97 -3.87
C SER A 383 -17.94 -16.45 -3.85
N PHE A 384 -16.79 -15.90 -3.47
CA PHE A 384 -16.57 -14.46 -3.33
C PHE A 384 -15.49 -13.98 -4.28
N ARG A 385 -15.66 -12.77 -4.81
CA ARG A 385 -14.57 -11.99 -5.39
C ARG A 385 -14.29 -10.83 -4.44
N ILE A 386 -13.01 -10.66 -4.11
CA ILE A 386 -12.48 -9.52 -3.38
C ILE A 386 -11.70 -8.70 -4.38
N GLU A 387 -12.08 -7.44 -4.53
CA GLU A 387 -11.31 -6.46 -5.31
C GLU A 387 -10.46 -5.69 -4.33
N ILE A 388 -9.15 -5.68 -4.58
CA ILE A 388 -8.21 -4.99 -3.73
C ILE A 388 -8.44 -3.48 -3.90
N GLY A 389 -8.41 -2.76 -2.78
CA GLY A 389 -8.63 -1.32 -2.80
C GLY A 389 -7.66 -0.61 -3.75
N GLU A 390 -8.09 0.52 -4.31
CA GLU A 390 -7.21 1.40 -5.09
C GLU A 390 -5.90 1.64 -4.32
N ASN A 391 -4.78 1.73 -5.05
CA ASN A 391 -3.46 2.01 -4.49
C ASN A 391 -2.92 0.93 -3.53
N GLN A 392 -3.48 -0.29 -3.56
CA GLN A 392 -3.01 -1.44 -2.79
C GLN A 392 -2.87 -2.66 -3.70
N THR A 393 -1.93 -3.55 -3.36
CA THR A 393 -1.84 -4.88 -3.96
C THR A 393 -1.81 -5.95 -2.87
N PHE A 394 -2.31 -7.14 -3.18
CA PHE A 394 -2.19 -8.31 -2.31
C PHE A 394 -1.28 -9.34 -2.98
N ALA A 395 -0.01 -9.36 -2.60
CA ALA A 395 1.00 -10.21 -3.23
C ALA A 395 1.04 -10.03 -4.77
N GLY A 396 1.00 -8.78 -5.24
CA GLY A 396 0.95 -8.43 -6.67
C GLY A 396 -0.43 -8.55 -7.32
N LEU A 397 -1.45 -9.01 -6.59
CA LEU A 397 -2.81 -9.18 -7.13
C LEU A 397 -3.69 -7.97 -6.81
N THR A 398 -4.48 -7.54 -7.80
CA THR A 398 -5.53 -6.52 -7.67
C THR A 398 -6.90 -7.12 -7.37
N GLU A 399 -7.05 -8.44 -7.52
CA GLU A 399 -8.27 -9.17 -7.16
C GLU A 399 -7.99 -10.58 -6.64
N LEU A 400 -8.85 -11.06 -5.75
CA LEU A 400 -8.82 -12.41 -5.19
C LEU A 400 -10.12 -13.14 -5.48
N ASN A 401 -10.00 -14.33 -6.05
CA ASN A 401 -11.14 -15.16 -6.43
C ASN A 401 -11.25 -16.37 -5.49
N PHE A 402 -12.25 -16.33 -4.61
CA PHE A 402 -12.51 -17.36 -3.60
C PHE A 402 -13.65 -18.29 -4.02
N ASN A 403 -13.35 -19.57 -4.14
CA ASN A 403 -14.29 -20.62 -4.51
C ASN A 403 -14.67 -21.47 -3.30
N GLY A 404 -15.96 -21.48 -2.97
CA GLY A 404 -16.51 -22.37 -1.94
C GLY A 404 -16.88 -23.77 -2.46
N ASN A 405 -16.84 -23.99 -3.78
CA ASN A 405 -17.38 -25.19 -4.43
C ASN A 405 -16.28 -25.99 -5.14
N GLY A 406 -16.30 -27.32 -5.02
CA GLY A 406 -15.41 -28.19 -5.80
C GLY A 406 -13.91 -28.04 -5.50
N THR A 407 -13.54 -27.63 -4.28
CA THR A 407 -12.16 -27.35 -3.85
C THR A 407 -11.18 -28.46 -4.24
N LEU A 408 -11.52 -29.72 -3.92
CA LEU A 408 -10.65 -30.87 -4.20
C LEU A 408 -10.55 -31.17 -5.70
N GLN A 409 -11.66 -31.10 -6.44
CA GLN A 409 -11.65 -31.30 -7.89
C GLN A 409 -10.83 -30.23 -8.59
N GLN A 410 -10.95 -28.96 -8.18
CA GLN A 410 -10.15 -27.86 -8.71
C GLN A 410 -8.67 -28.05 -8.41
N THR A 411 -8.31 -28.40 -7.16
CA THR A 411 -6.92 -28.66 -6.78
C THR A 411 -6.32 -29.76 -7.64
N LEU A 412 -6.99 -30.92 -7.74
CA LEU A 412 -6.52 -32.04 -8.54
C LEU A 412 -6.40 -31.71 -10.03
N ALA A 413 -7.37 -30.98 -10.59
CA ALA A 413 -7.35 -30.60 -11.99
C ALA A 413 -6.13 -29.70 -12.30
N TRP A 414 -5.90 -28.68 -11.47
CA TRP A 414 -4.76 -27.78 -11.66
C TRP A 414 -3.41 -28.45 -11.40
N ASP A 415 -3.34 -29.39 -10.46
CA ASP A 415 -2.13 -30.20 -10.25
C ASP A 415 -1.83 -31.09 -11.47
N LEU A 416 -2.86 -31.60 -12.15
CA LEU A 416 -2.70 -32.35 -13.39
C LEU A 416 -2.21 -31.45 -14.54
N PHE A 417 -2.74 -30.22 -14.66
CA PHE A 417 -2.25 -29.24 -15.63
C PHE A 417 -0.78 -28.90 -15.39
N ALA A 418 -0.41 -28.62 -14.14
CA ALA A 418 0.98 -28.35 -13.75
C ALA A 418 1.90 -29.55 -14.05
N ALA A 419 1.46 -30.77 -13.72
CA ALA A 419 2.19 -32.00 -14.03
C ALA A 419 2.31 -32.28 -15.53
N SER A 420 1.47 -31.65 -16.34
CA SER A 420 1.50 -31.72 -17.80
C SER A 420 2.24 -30.53 -18.43
N GLU A 421 2.97 -29.74 -17.61
CA GLU A 421 3.75 -28.57 -18.03
C GLU A 421 2.90 -27.48 -18.72
N ILE A 422 1.62 -27.39 -18.36
CA ILE A 422 0.74 -26.32 -18.81
C ILE A 422 0.80 -25.18 -17.79
N SER A 423 1.08 -23.95 -18.25
CA SER A 423 1.08 -22.74 -17.43
C SER A 423 -0.23 -22.64 -16.65
N ASN A 424 -0.14 -22.34 -15.35
CA ASN A 424 -1.27 -22.45 -14.44
C ASN A 424 -1.24 -21.33 -13.39
N PRO A 425 -2.41 -20.81 -13.01
CA PRO A 425 -2.52 -19.72 -12.06
C PRO A 425 -2.05 -20.15 -10.67
N PHE A 426 -1.56 -19.18 -9.89
CA PHE A 426 -1.37 -19.35 -8.47
C PHE A 426 -2.68 -19.80 -7.81
N ARG A 427 -2.56 -20.76 -6.88
CA ARG A 427 -3.70 -21.35 -6.18
C ARG A 427 -3.33 -21.78 -4.79
N GLN A 428 -4.29 -21.71 -3.87
CA GLN A 428 -4.14 -22.28 -2.54
C GLN A 428 -5.46 -22.71 -1.94
N VAL A 429 -5.42 -23.74 -1.09
CA VAL A 429 -6.53 -24.09 -0.20
C VAL A 429 -6.36 -23.29 1.09
N PHE A 430 -7.45 -22.70 1.57
CA PHE A 430 -7.44 -21.85 2.76
C PHE A 430 -8.71 -22.03 3.59
N ASN A 431 -8.68 -21.62 4.86
CA ASN A 431 -9.87 -21.47 5.70
C ASN A 431 -10.34 -20.02 5.63
N LEU A 432 -11.66 -19.81 5.53
CA LEU A 432 -12.26 -18.48 5.48
C LEU A 432 -13.05 -18.20 6.76
N VAL A 433 -12.90 -17.01 7.31
CA VAL A 433 -13.81 -16.44 8.31
C VAL A 433 -14.46 -15.20 7.69
N LEU A 434 -15.79 -15.20 7.56
CA LEU A 434 -16.57 -14.02 7.16
C LEU A 434 -17.35 -13.54 8.37
N ASN A 435 -16.91 -12.44 8.98
CA ASN A 435 -17.32 -12.04 10.32
C ASN A 435 -17.32 -13.25 11.27
N ASN A 436 -18.49 -13.71 11.71
CA ASN A 436 -18.61 -14.75 12.74
C ASN A 436 -18.67 -16.17 12.15
N ASP A 437 -18.79 -16.29 10.83
CA ASP A 437 -19.00 -17.56 10.15
C ASP A 437 -17.68 -18.14 9.65
N PHE A 438 -17.38 -19.35 10.09
CA PHE A 438 -16.18 -20.10 9.71
C PHE A 438 -16.48 -21.10 8.61
N TYR A 439 -15.68 -21.06 7.56
CA TYR A 439 -15.77 -21.94 6.41
C TYR A 439 -14.44 -22.63 6.13
N PRO A 440 -14.33 -23.95 6.34
CA PRO A 440 -13.10 -24.67 6.06
C PRO A 440 -12.95 -24.98 4.55
N ASN A 441 -11.72 -25.07 4.07
CA ASN A 441 -11.36 -25.57 2.73
C ASN A 441 -11.97 -24.78 1.55
N TYR A 442 -11.82 -23.47 1.57
CA TYR A 442 -12.00 -22.63 0.38
C TYR A 442 -10.81 -22.76 -0.57
N PHE A 443 -11.03 -22.44 -1.84
CA PHE A 443 -10.00 -22.46 -2.88
C PHE A 443 -9.78 -21.04 -3.41
N GLN A 444 -8.57 -20.51 -3.26
CA GLN A 444 -8.15 -19.29 -3.95
C GLN A 444 -7.58 -19.68 -5.30
N ILE A 445 -7.97 -18.93 -6.31
CA ILE A 445 -7.36 -18.98 -7.63
C ILE A 445 -7.02 -17.55 -8.05
N GLU A 446 -5.82 -17.37 -8.59
CA GLU A 446 -5.41 -16.15 -9.26
C GLU A 446 -6.31 -15.87 -10.47
N SER A 447 -6.45 -14.60 -10.82
CA SER A 447 -7.08 -14.24 -12.08
C SER A 447 -6.14 -14.54 -13.24
N ILE A 448 -6.72 -14.91 -14.38
CA ILE A 448 -5.96 -15.01 -15.62
C ILE A 448 -6.12 -13.64 -16.26
N ASP A 449 -5.15 -12.78 -16.02
CA ASP A 449 -5.05 -11.38 -16.46
C ASP A 449 -3.57 -10.99 -16.60
N THR A 450 -3.25 -9.69 -16.62
CA THR A 450 -1.89 -9.20 -16.91
C THR A 450 -0.84 -9.76 -15.95
N PRO A 451 -1.01 -9.72 -14.60
CA PRO A 451 -0.05 -10.33 -13.67
C PRO A 451 0.24 -11.82 -13.93
N PHE A 452 -0.79 -12.59 -14.31
CA PHE A 452 -0.61 -13.99 -14.69
C PHE A 452 0.23 -14.13 -15.96
N LEU A 453 0.01 -13.26 -16.96
CA LEU A 453 0.75 -13.29 -18.21
C LEU A 453 2.22 -12.94 -18.00
N GLU A 454 2.50 -11.86 -17.27
CA GLU A 454 3.86 -11.40 -16.95
C GLU A 454 4.64 -12.50 -16.21
N SER A 455 4.04 -13.08 -15.17
CA SER A 455 4.68 -14.13 -14.37
C SER A 455 4.94 -15.45 -15.12
N ASN A 456 4.14 -15.79 -16.14
CA ASN A 456 4.23 -17.07 -16.84
C ASN A 456 4.84 -16.99 -18.25
N PHE A 457 4.78 -15.83 -18.90
CA PHE A 457 5.17 -15.64 -20.30
C PHE A 457 6.10 -14.43 -20.51
N GLY A 458 6.34 -13.61 -19.48
CA GLY A 458 7.16 -12.38 -19.56
C GLY A 458 6.39 -11.18 -20.09
N ASP A 459 7.09 -10.04 -20.19
CA ASP A 459 6.53 -8.72 -20.52
C ASP A 459 6.23 -8.51 -22.02
N ASP A 460 5.69 -9.52 -22.71
CA ASP A 460 5.20 -9.36 -24.08
C ASP A 460 3.77 -8.80 -24.06
N HIS A 461 3.66 -7.48 -23.86
CA HIS A 461 2.39 -6.76 -23.83
C HIS A 461 1.65 -6.71 -25.19
N GLY A 462 2.17 -7.35 -26.25
CA GLY A 462 1.55 -7.39 -27.58
C GLY A 462 0.42 -8.43 -27.74
N GLY A 463 0.16 -9.26 -26.72
CA GLY A 463 -0.80 -10.36 -26.76
C GLY A 463 -2.27 -9.96 -26.51
N ASN A 464 -3.20 -10.87 -26.81
CA ASN A 464 -4.61 -10.75 -26.41
C ASN A 464 -5.02 -11.95 -25.55
N LEU A 465 -5.67 -11.70 -24.41
CA LEU A 465 -6.25 -12.74 -23.59
C LEU A 465 -7.75 -12.88 -23.87
N TYR A 466 -8.17 -14.10 -24.24
CA TYR A 466 -9.57 -14.41 -24.48
C TYR A 466 -10.07 -15.42 -23.47
N ARG A 467 -11.18 -15.09 -22.82
CA ARG A 467 -11.91 -16.02 -21.95
C ARG A 467 -13.00 -16.71 -22.75
N GLY A 468 -12.90 -18.05 -22.87
CA GLY A 468 -14.02 -18.87 -23.33
C GLY A 468 -15.18 -18.74 -22.35
N VAL A 469 -16.31 -18.22 -22.81
CA VAL A 469 -17.52 -17.99 -22.00
C VAL A 469 -18.45 -19.21 -22.07
#